data_AF-A0A534ZSV8-F1
#
_entry.id   AF-A0A534ZSV8-F1
#
_cell.length_a   1.000
_cell.length_b   1.000
_cell.length_c   1.000
_cell.angle_alpha   90.00
_cell.angle_beta   90.00
_cell.angle_gamma   90.00
#
_symmetry.space_group_name_H-M   'P 1'
#
loop_
_entity.id
_entity.type
_entity.pdbx_description
1 polymer ?
#
loop_
_entity_poly.entity_id
_entity_poly.type
_entity_poly.pdbx_seq_one_letter_code
_entity_poly.pdbx_strand_id
1 'polypeptide(L)'
;MRRAAALQAAEAHRAPRITAADGDGQDPALGAARAPGWHALTRGRVLRTPLCDLLGIELPIVAAPMGPSISGPELAAAVSNAGGLGIVSFGANPPPLLRRLVERVRELTDRPFGVNYLLPFTMPEQLDVCVELRVPVLSTFWGDPAPYVGAAHDAGLKVLHQVGSVADARRAVDAGVDAVIAQGAEAGGHVAGGVATMVLVPRVVDAIAPVPVIAAGGIGDARGVVAALSLGAAGVALGTRFLATAEAAAHAVHKERVVAATEEDTALTTMFGGGWPDAPHRALRTPFVAQWLGRGQQDDQPVIGESSFAGERIPVRRFWAVPPSADATGDVASMALLAGQAAGLVDRVEPAGDVVRRLAEGVERIVRELAGLVR
;
A
#
# COMPACT_ATOMS: atom_id res chain seq x y z
N MET A 1 27.19 15.19 -30.05
CA MET A 1 27.65 14.07 -30.92
C MET A 1 27.94 12.78 -30.13
N ARG A 2 27.02 12.36 -29.25
CA ARG A 2 27.02 11.05 -28.57
C ARG A 2 25.57 10.63 -28.31
N ARG A 3 24.85 10.40 -29.40
CA ARG A 3 23.46 9.93 -29.44
C ARG A 3 23.32 9.07 -30.71
N ALA A 4 24.07 7.97 -30.80
CA ALA A 4 24.07 7.04 -31.93
C ALA A 4 24.94 5.79 -31.65
N ALA A 5 24.75 5.10 -30.51
CA ALA A 5 25.51 3.87 -30.22
C ALA A 5 24.72 2.82 -29.41
N ALA A 6 23.40 2.78 -29.56
CA ALA A 6 22.54 1.80 -28.86
C ALA A 6 21.45 1.20 -29.77
N LEU A 7 21.73 1.09 -31.07
CA LEU A 7 20.84 0.49 -32.07
C LEU A 7 21.69 -0.30 -33.07
N GLN A 8 22.14 -1.51 -32.69
CA GLN A 8 22.60 -2.56 -33.62
C GLN A 8 23.01 -3.83 -32.86
N ALA A 9 22.05 -4.54 -32.29
CA ALA A 9 22.22 -5.94 -31.87
C ALA A 9 20.84 -6.60 -31.75
N ALA A 10 20.12 -6.70 -32.87
CA ALA A 10 18.84 -7.38 -32.97
C ALA A 10 18.73 -8.05 -34.34
N GLU A 11 19.52 -9.10 -34.59
CA GLU A 11 19.32 -10.00 -35.74
C GLU A 11 20.17 -11.26 -35.55
N ALA A 12 19.55 -12.35 -35.08
CA ALA A 12 19.83 -13.74 -35.43
C ALA A 12 19.29 -14.68 -34.34
N HIS A 13 18.08 -15.23 -34.54
CA HIS A 13 17.82 -16.67 -34.47
C HIS A 13 16.32 -16.92 -34.69
N ARG A 14 15.99 -17.55 -35.82
CA ARG A 14 14.65 -18.05 -36.15
C ARG A 14 14.58 -19.57 -35.98
N ALA A 15 13.39 -20.00 -35.53
CA ALA A 15 12.68 -21.27 -35.79
C ALA A 15 13.03 -22.52 -34.93
N PRO A 16 12.06 -23.42 -34.63
CA PRO A 16 10.85 -23.66 -35.44
C PRO A 16 9.48 -23.67 -34.72
N ARG A 17 8.48 -23.53 -35.59
CA ARG A 17 7.03 -23.69 -35.39
C ARG A 17 6.71 -25.12 -34.96
N ILE A 18 5.79 -25.27 -34.00
CA ILE A 18 5.06 -26.52 -33.75
C ILE A 18 3.59 -26.26 -34.11
N THR A 19 3.09 -27.11 -34.99
CA THR A 19 1.75 -27.13 -35.55
C THR A 19 0.74 -27.75 -34.58
N ALA A 20 -0.49 -27.23 -34.62
CA ALA A 20 -1.66 -27.80 -33.96
C ALA A 20 -1.96 -29.22 -34.47
N ALA A 21 -2.44 -30.06 -33.56
CA ALA A 21 -3.14 -31.30 -33.88
C ALA A 21 -4.44 -31.33 -33.07
N ASP A 22 -5.53 -31.51 -33.80
CA ASP A 22 -6.89 -31.71 -33.31
C ASP A 22 -7.03 -33.03 -32.54
N GLY A 23 -7.93 -33.05 -31.56
CA GLY A 23 -8.28 -34.24 -30.80
C GLY A 23 -9.50 -33.99 -29.91
N ASP A 24 -10.69 -34.15 -30.50
CA ASP A 24 -11.97 -34.30 -29.83
C ASP A 24 -11.94 -35.43 -28.79
N GLY A 25 -12.48 -35.19 -27.59
CA GLY A 25 -12.60 -36.26 -26.58
C GLY A 25 -13.10 -35.84 -25.21
N GLN A 26 -14.37 -35.45 -25.13
CA GLN A 26 -15.31 -35.69 -24.01
C GLN A 26 -15.03 -35.10 -22.61
N ASP A 27 -15.90 -34.16 -22.25
CA ASP A 27 -16.24 -33.65 -20.92
C ASP A 27 -16.64 -34.78 -19.94
N PRO A 28 -16.16 -34.75 -18.69
CA PRO A 28 -17.14 -34.70 -17.61
C PRO A 28 -16.74 -33.74 -16.47
N ALA A 29 -17.58 -32.73 -16.27
CA ALA A 29 -18.01 -32.22 -14.98
C ALA A 29 -16.91 -31.85 -13.98
N LEU A 30 -16.24 -30.72 -14.22
CA LEU A 30 -15.77 -29.85 -13.14
C LEU A 30 -16.58 -28.55 -13.23
N GLY A 31 -17.80 -28.62 -12.70
CA GLY A 31 -18.67 -27.48 -12.54
C GLY A 31 -17.92 -26.38 -11.80
N ALA A 32 -17.76 -25.23 -12.48
CA ALA A 32 -17.48 -23.97 -11.84
C ALA A 32 -18.60 -23.72 -10.83
N ALA A 33 -18.37 -24.09 -9.57
CA ALA A 33 -19.25 -23.72 -8.49
C ALA A 33 -19.22 -22.20 -8.41
N ARG A 34 -20.23 -21.55 -8.99
CA ARG A 34 -20.54 -20.15 -8.69
C ARG A 34 -20.64 -20.06 -7.18
N ALA A 35 -19.73 -19.30 -6.57
CA ALA A 35 -19.77 -19.02 -5.15
C ALA A 35 -21.20 -18.56 -4.80
N PRO A 36 -21.83 -19.12 -3.75
CA PRO A 36 -23.21 -18.82 -3.43
C PRO A 36 -23.39 -17.31 -3.21
N GLY A 37 -24.55 -16.79 -3.65
CA GLY A 37 -24.90 -15.38 -3.49
C GLY A 37 -24.75 -14.90 -2.05
N TRP A 38 -23.96 -13.84 -1.85
CA TRP A 38 -23.38 -13.41 -0.58
C TRP A 38 -24.36 -13.05 0.55
N HIS A 39 -25.66 -12.83 0.25
CA HIS A 39 -26.67 -12.62 1.29
C HIS A 39 -26.88 -13.85 2.19
N ALA A 40 -26.49 -15.05 1.74
CA ALA A 40 -26.59 -16.28 2.53
C ALA A 40 -25.43 -16.48 3.52
N LEU A 41 -24.28 -15.80 3.33
CA LEU A 41 -23.05 -15.97 4.14
C LEU A 41 -22.84 -14.87 5.18
N THR A 42 -23.62 -13.79 5.16
CA THR A 42 -23.46 -12.62 6.06
C THR A 42 -24.37 -12.64 7.29
N ARG A 43 -25.05 -13.76 7.59
CA ARG A 43 -25.69 -13.95 8.90
C ARG A 43 -24.60 -14.12 9.98
N GLY A 44 -23.94 -13.03 10.39
CA GLY A 44 -23.06 -13.02 11.55
C GLY A 44 -21.75 -12.21 11.50
N ARG A 45 -21.46 -11.38 10.46
CA ARG A 45 -20.24 -10.54 10.49
C ARG A 45 -20.53 -9.17 11.10
N VAL A 46 -19.83 -8.83 12.19
CA VAL A 46 -20.12 -7.63 13.02
C VAL A 46 -19.37 -6.38 12.56
N LEU A 47 -18.24 -6.52 11.85
CA LEU A 47 -17.40 -5.37 11.47
C LEU A 47 -17.71 -4.83 10.07
N ARG A 48 -18.75 -4.01 9.96
CA ARG A 48 -19.11 -3.27 8.73
C ARG A 48 -19.26 -1.78 9.04
N THR A 49 -18.75 -0.93 8.16
CA THR A 49 -18.80 0.55 8.28
C THR A 49 -19.23 1.17 6.94
N PRO A 50 -19.54 2.48 6.89
CA PRO A 50 -19.83 3.17 5.63
C PRO A 50 -18.71 3.04 4.57
N LEU A 51 -17.47 2.82 4.99
CA LEU A 51 -16.35 2.57 4.09
C LEU A 51 -16.54 1.26 3.29
N CYS A 52 -17.09 0.22 3.94
CA CYS A 52 -17.37 -1.05 3.28
C CYS A 52 -18.38 -0.89 2.14
N ASP A 53 -19.43 -0.09 2.38
CA ASP A 53 -20.45 0.19 1.37
C ASP A 53 -19.90 1.07 0.25
N LEU A 54 -19.10 2.09 0.58
CA LEU A 54 -18.49 3.01 -0.37
C LEU A 54 -17.56 2.29 -1.37
N LEU A 55 -16.77 1.34 -0.89
CA LEU A 55 -15.71 0.68 -1.66
C LEU A 55 -16.07 -0.73 -2.15
N GLY A 56 -17.23 -1.26 -1.74
CA GLY A 56 -17.65 -2.62 -2.07
C GLY A 56 -16.82 -3.72 -1.41
N ILE A 57 -16.22 -3.44 -0.24
CA ILE A 57 -15.39 -4.40 0.52
C ILE A 57 -16.16 -5.00 1.72
N GLU A 58 -15.64 -6.09 2.28
CA GLU A 58 -16.30 -6.78 3.41
C GLU A 58 -15.86 -6.21 4.76
N LEU A 59 -14.56 -5.90 4.89
CA LEU A 59 -13.92 -5.45 6.11
C LEU A 59 -13.29 -4.07 5.89
N PRO A 60 -13.35 -3.15 6.85
CA PRO A 60 -12.80 -1.80 6.73
C PRO A 60 -11.28 -1.78 6.97
N ILE A 61 -10.57 -2.71 6.33
CA ILE A 61 -9.13 -2.95 6.47
C ILE A 61 -8.49 -2.74 5.10
N VAL A 62 -7.58 -1.78 5.03
CA VAL A 62 -6.82 -1.43 3.83
C VAL A 62 -5.37 -1.82 4.02
N ALA A 63 -4.78 -2.50 3.03
CA ALA A 63 -3.33 -2.62 2.95
C ALA A 63 -2.77 -1.37 2.29
N ALA A 64 -2.01 -0.60 3.05
CA ALA A 64 -1.44 0.64 2.57
C ALA A 64 -0.46 0.38 1.41
N PRO A 65 -0.39 1.27 0.42
CA PRO A 65 0.62 1.21 -0.63
C PRO A 65 2.01 1.43 -0.01
N MET A 66 2.94 0.52 -0.29
CA MET A 66 4.30 0.54 0.25
C MET A 66 5.32 0.44 -0.86
N GLY A 67 6.24 1.40 -0.90
CA GLY A 67 7.34 1.46 -1.86
C GLY A 67 6.88 1.37 -3.32
N PRO A 68 7.80 1.41 -4.27
CA PRO A 68 7.47 1.26 -5.69
C PRO A 68 7.15 -0.20 -6.06
N SER A 69 7.59 -1.16 -5.25
CA SER A 69 7.53 -2.59 -5.56
C SER A 69 7.04 -3.48 -4.41
N ILE A 70 6.94 -3.00 -3.16
CA ILE A 70 6.56 -3.87 -2.02
C ILE A 70 5.07 -4.26 -2.10
N SER A 71 4.18 -3.28 -2.33
CA SER A 71 2.75 -3.56 -2.54
C SER A 71 2.46 -3.89 -4.00
N GLY A 72 2.86 -5.09 -4.41
CA GLY A 72 2.58 -5.65 -5.74
C GLY A 72 1.21 -6.31 -5.88
N PRO A 73 0.90 -6.87 -7.07
CA PRO A 73 -0.39 -7.51 -7.36
C PRO A 73 -0.75 -8.65 -6.40
N GLU A 74 0.22 -9.46 -6.00
CA GLU A 74 0.04 -10.61 -5.11
C GLU A 74 -0.46 -10.17 -3.73
N LEU A 75 0.14 -9.12 -3.14
CA LEU A 75 -0.31 -8.58 -1.87
C LEU A 75 -1.71 -7.97 -1.98
N ALA A 76 -1.94 -7.18 -3.03
CA ALA A 76 -3.23 -6.53 -3.23
C ALA A 76 -4.35 -7.58 -3.38
N ALA A 77 -4.15 -8.59 -4.23
CA ALA A 77 -5.12 -9.65 -4.42
C ALA A 77 -5.35 -10.49 -3.16
N ALA A 78 -4.31 -10.83 -2.41
CA ALA A 78 -4.46 -11.60 -1.17
C ALA A 78 -5.33 -10.87 -0.12
N VAL A 79 -5.11 -9.56 0.04
CA VAL A 79 -5.89 -8.72 0.97
C VAL A 79 -7.34 -8.56 0.50
N SER A 80 -7.53 -8.30 -0.80
CA SER A 80 -8.86 -8.17 -1.41
C SER A 80 -9.67 -9.48 -1.34
N ASN A 81 -9.03 -10.63 -1.58
CA ASN A 81 -9.64 -11.96 -1.44
C ASN A 81 -10.05 -12.27 0.00
N ALA A 82 -9.33 -11.73 0.99
CA ALA A 82 -9.69 -11.85 2.41
C ALA A 82 -10.78 -10.87 2.86
N GLY A 83 -11.28 -10.01 1.97
CA GLY A 83 -12.39 -9.09 2.21
C GLY A 83 -11.98 -7.66 2.57
N GLY A 84 -10.68 -7.36 2.65
CA GLY A 84 -10.18 -5.98 2.78
C GLY A 84 -10.04 -5.27 1.44
N LEU A 85 -9.32 -4.15 1.41
CA LEU A 85 -8.88 -3.49 0.19
C LEU A 85 -7.35 -3.60 0.05
N GLY A 86 -6.89 -4.36 -0.92
CA GLY A 86 -5.51 -4.31 -1.37
C GLY A 86 -5.25 -3.12 -2.30
N ILE A 87 -4.15 -2.39 -2.09
CA ILE A 87 -3.75 -1.28 -2.97
C ILE A 87 -2.38 -1.57 -3.55
N VAL A 88 -2.30 -1.65 -4.88
CA VAL A 88 -1.04 -1.71 -5.61
C VAL A 88 -0.37 -0.36 -5.55
N SER A 89 0.88 -0.31 -5.12
CA SER A 89 1.63 0.94 -5.09
C SER A 89 2.13 1.25 -6.49
N PHE A 90 1.84 2.46 -6.94
CA PHE A 90 2.16 2.91 -8.27
C PHE A 90 2.94 4.23 -8.20
N GLY A 91 4.25 4.09 -8.05
CA GLY A 91 5.20 5.21 -8.05
C GLY A 91 5.41 5.79 -9.45
N ALA A 92 6.67 6.04 -9.82
CA ALA A 92 7.05 6.55 -11.14
C ALA A 92 6.98 5.50 -12.28
N ASN A 93 6.09 4.51 -12.16
CA ASN A 93 5.98 3.39 -13.09
C ASN A 93 5.34 3.86 -14.42
N PRO A 94 5.85 3.45 -15.58
CA PRO A 94 5.29 3.89 -16.86
C PRO A 94 3.91 3.25 -17.12
N PRO A 95 3.01 3.90 -17.89
CA PRO A 95 1.64 3.41 -18.14
C PRO A 95 1.53 1.94 -18.64
N PRO A 96 2.41 1.43 -19.52
CA PRO A 96 2.36 0.02 -19.93
C PRO A 96 2.58 -0.96 -18.77
N LEU A 97 3.40 -0.59 -17.77
CA LEU A 97 3.57 -1.40 -16.58
C LEU A 97 2.33 -1.34 -15.69
N LEU A 98 1.67 -0.19 -15.54
CA LEU A 98 0.40 -0.07 -14.81
C LEU A 98 -0.60 -1.09 -15.30
N ARG A 99 -0.79 -1.13 -16.63
CA ARG A 99 -1.73 -2.03 -17.27
C ARG A 99 -1.45 -3.48 -16.90
N ARG A 100 -0.19 -3.92 -17.04
CA ARG A 100 0.20 -5.28 -16.66
C ARG A 100 -0.03 -5.58 -15.18
N LEU A 101 0.24 -4.64 -14.28
CA LEU A 101 0.01 -4.83 -12.85
C LEU A 101 -1.49 -4.93 -12.54
N VAL A 102 -2.32 -4.09 -13.16
CA VAL A 102 -3.78 -4.12 -13.02
C VAL A 102 -4.38 -5.41 -13.58
N GLU A 103 -3.93 -5.83 -14.77
CA GLU A 103 -4.31 -7.12 -15.38
C GLU A 103 -3.92 -8.29 -14.47
N ARG A 104 -2.70 -8.26 -13.90
CA ARG A 104 -2.24 -9.28 -12.96
C ARG A 104 -3.10 -9.35 -11.70
N VAL A 105 -3.53 -8.22 -11.14
CA VAL A 105 -4.47 -8.24 -10.00
C VAL A 105 -5.78 -8.91 -10.40
N ARG A 106 -6.31 -8.60 -11.58
CA ARG A 106 -7.57 -9.18 -12.09
C ARG A 106 -7.48 -10.68 -12.37
N GLU A 107 -6.31 -11.20 -12.72
CA GLU A 107 -6.08 -12.65 -12.80
C GLU A 107 -6.17 -13.33 -11.42
N LEU A 108 -5.86 -12.60 -10.35
CA LEU A 108 -5.76 -13.13 -8.99
C LEU A 108 -7.00 -12.88 -8.13
N THR A 109 -7.86 -11.92 -8.52
CA THR A 109 -9.07 -11.59 -7.78
C THR A 109 -10.12 -10.88 -8.63
N ASP A 110 -11.40 -11.21 -8.37
CA ASP A 110 -12.57 -10.45 -8.84
C ASP A 110 -13.02 -9.38 -7.82
N ARG A 111 -12.31 -9.24 -6.69
CA ARG A 111 -12.67 -8.31 -5.60
C ARG A 111 -12.10 -6.90 -5.84
N PRO A 112 -12.71 -5.86 -5.25
CA PRO A 112 -12.18 -4.51 -5.36
C PRO A 112 -10.73 -4.41 -4.88
N PHE A 113 -9.94 -3.63 -5.61
CA PHE A 113 -8.56 -3.28 -5.30
C PHE A 113 -8.31 -1.82 -5.68
N GLY A 114 -7.21 -1.26 -5.22
CA GLY A 114 -6.79 0.09 -5.56
C GLY A 114 -5.44 0.18 -6.26
N VAL A 115 -5.19 1.34 -6.85
CA VAL A 115 -3.89 1.79 -7.34
C VAL A 115 -3.54 3.08 -6.63
N ASN A 116 -2.32 3.21 -6.11
CA ASN A 116 -1.87 4.43 -5.42
C ASN A 116 -0.94 5.29 -6.26
N TYR A 117 -1.20 6.58 -6.35
CA TYR A 117 -0.31 7.59 -6.92
C TYR A 117 0.40 8.39 -5.82
N LEU A 118 1.72 8.43 -5.93
CA LEU A 118 2.52 9.40 -5.22
C LEU A 118 2.70 10.62 -6.14
N LEU A 119 1.86 11.63 -5.95
CA LEU A 119 1.61 12.71 -6.90
C LEU A 119 2.87 13.44 -7.42
N PRO A 120 3.95 13.63 -6.64
CA PRO A 120 5.19 14.25 -7.14
C PRO A 120 5.91 13.43 -8.23
N PHE A 121 5.56 12.15 -8.38
CA PHE A 121 6.14 11.23 -9.35
C PHE A 121 5.13 10.67 -10.35
N THR A 122 3.89 11.17 -10.31
CA THR A 122 2.80 10.73 -11.18
C THR A 122 2.95 11.31 -12.57
N MET A 123 2.74 10.48 -13.59
CA MET A 123 2.65 10.93 -14.98
C MET A 123 1.17 11.07 -15.35
N PRO A 124 0.74 12.14 -16.05
CA PRO A 124 -0.66 12.35 -16.39
C PRO A 124 -1.32 11.14 -17.08
N GLU A 125 -0.59 10.45 -17.95
CA GLU A 125 -1.05 9.31 -18.75
C GLU A 125 -1.36 8.06 -17.91
N GLN A 126 -0.94 8.02 -16.65
CA GLN A 126 -1.28 6.93 -15.73
C GLN A 126 -2.78 6.92 -15.43
N LEU A 127 -3.41 8.11 -15.34
CA LEU A 127 -4.84 8.24 -15.07
C LEU A 127 -5.67 7.62 -16.20
N ASP A 128 -5.26 7.81 -17.45
CA ASP A 128 -5.93 7.24 -18.63
C ASP A 128 -6.01 5.72 -18.53
N VAL A 129 -4.94 5.06 -18.07
CA VAL A 129 -4.94 3.61 -17.87
C VAL A 129 -5.90 3.20 -16.76
N CYS A 130 -5.94 3.91 -15.64
CA CYS A 130 -6.88 3.62 -14.55
C CYS A 130 -8.35 3.80 -14.98
N VAL A 131 -8.62 4.84 -15.77
CA VAL A 131 -9.94 5.14 -16.36
C VAL A 131 -10.35 4.06 -17.36
N GLU A 132 -9.48 3.75 -18.34
CA GLU A 132 -9.75 2.76 -19.38
C GLU A 132 -10.00 1.38 -18.77
N LEU A 133 -9.14 0.98 -17.82
CA LEU A 133 -9.29 -0.30 -17.15
C LEU A 133 -10.41 -0.28 -16.13
N ARG A 134 -10.96 0.86 -15.72
CA ARG A 134 -11.93 0.98 -14.62
C ARG A 134 -11.42 0.31 -13.35
N VAL A 135 -10.25 0.75 -12.88
CA VAL A 135 -9.76 0.34 -11.55
C VAL A 135 -10.83 0.73 -10.51
N PRO A 136 -11.15 -0.08 -9.49
CA PRO A 136 -12.20 0.30 -8.55
C PRO A 136 -11.85 1.54 -7.70
N VAL A 137 -10.58 1.66 -7.33
CA VAL A 137 -10.09 2.65 -6.36
C VAL A 137 -8.81 3.33 -6.84
N LEU A 138 -8.80 4.67 -6.87
CA LEU A 138 -7.59 5.49 -6.99
C LEU A 138 -7.24 6.07 -5.62
N SER A 139 -6.09 5.71 -5.09
CA SER A 139 -5.52 6.31 -3.88
C SER A 139 -4.45 7.32 -4.28
N THR A 140 -4.37 8.46 -3.59
CA THR A 140 -3.36 9.50 -3.88
C THR A 140 -2.68 9.97 -2.59
N PHE A 141 -1.43 10.40 -2.68
CA PHE A 141 -0.69 10.97 -1.56
C PHE A 141 0.26 12.08 -2.02
N TRP A 142 0.49 13.06 -1.12
CA TRP A 142 1.50 14.11 -1.22
C TRP A 142 1.34 15.06 -2.41
N GLY A 143 0.24 15.79 -2.48
CA GLY A 143 -0.01 16.77 -3.53
C GLY A 143 -1.49 17.15 -3.59
N ASP A 144 -1.88 17.82 -4.67
CA ASP A 144 -3.28 18.17 -4.91
C ASP A 144 -3.99 17.05 -5.69
N PRO A 145 -5.04 16.41 -5.12
CA PRO A 145 -5.81 15.38 -5.83
C PRO A 145 -6.80 15.97 -6.86
N ALA A 146 -7.13 17.26 -6.81
CA ALA A 146 -8.20 17.85 -7.63
C ALA A 146 -8.10 17.56 -9.13
N PRO A 147 -6.92 17.55 -9.77
CA PRO A 147 -6.80 17.25 -11.20
C PRO A 147 -7.26 15.84 -11.60
N TYR A 148 -7.32 14.90 -10.65
CA TYR A 148 -7.62 13.49 -10.91
C TYR A 148 -9.08 13.12 -10.59
N VAL A 149 -9.75 13.89 -9.74
CA VAL A 149 -11.05 13.50 -9.17
C VAL A 149 -12.14 13.42 -10.24
N GLY A 150 -12.30 14.46 -11.06
CA GLY A 150 -13.38 14.51 -12.05
C GLY A 150 -13.34 13.35 -13.04
N ALA A 151 -12.19 13.14 -13.70
CA ALA A 151 -12.02 12.05 -14.67
C ALA A 151 -12.13 10.65 -14.02
N ALA A 152 -11.68 10.50 -12.76
CA ALA A 152 -11.87 9.26 -12.02
C ALA A 152 -13.37 8.99 -11.77
N HIS A 153 -14.11 9.99 -11.30
CA HIS A 153 -15.55 9.88 -11.05
C HIS A 153 -16.36 9.61 -12.32
N ASP A 154 -16.03 10.26 -13.43
CA ASP A 154 -16.67 10.01 -14.74
C ASP A 154 -16.52 8.54 -15.19
N ALA A 155 -15.44 7.88 -14.75
CA ALA A 155 -15.18 6.47 -15.01
C ALA A 155 -15.71 5.52 -13.92
N GLY A 156 -16.33 6.05 -12.85
CA GLY A 156 -16.88 5.29 -11.73
C GLY A 156 -15.85 4.87 -10.67
N LEU A 157 -14.64 5.42 -10.70
CA LEU A 157 -13.60 5.18 -9.69
C LEU A 157 -13.98 5.87 -8.37
N LYS A 158 -13.55 5.27 -7.26
CA LYS A 158 -13.50 5.95 -5.96
C LYS A 158 -12.14 6.55 -5.71
N VAL A 159 -12.09 7.79 -5.23
CA VAL A 159 -10.86 8.51 -4.97
C VAL A 159 -10.62 8.64 -3.47
N LEU A 160 -9.46 8.16 -3.01
CA LEU A 160 -8.99 8.37 -1.65
C LEU A 160 -7.75 9.26 -1.67
N HIS A 161 -7.65 10.15 -0.69
CA HIS A 161 -6.46 10.99 -0.53
C HIS A 161 -5.89 10.90 0.88
N GLN A 162 -4.58 10.67 0.97
CA GLN A 162 -3.87 10.61 2.24
C GLN A 162 -3.38 11.99 2.69
N VAL A 163 -3.61 12.31 3.97
CA VAL A 163 -3.34 13.62 4.57
C VAL A 163 -2.61 13.49 5.90
N GLY A 164 -1.84 14.52 6.27
CA GLY A 164 -1.17 14.63 7.57
C GLY A 164 -1.73 15.71 8.49
N SER A 165 -2.77 16.45 8.06
CA SER A 165 -3.37 17.55 8.83
C SER A 165 -4.85 17.76 8.51
N VAL A 166 -5.55 18.47 9.41
CA VAL A 166 -6.95 18.87 9.21
C VAL A 166 -7.11 19.83 8.02
N ALA A 167 -6.14 20.73 7.83
CA ALA A 167 -6.18 21.68 6.71
C ALA A 167 -6.10 20.95 5.37
N ASP A 168 -5.27 19.92 5.27
CA ASP A 168 -5.15 19.11 4.05
C ASP A 168 -6.40 18.24 3.85
N ALA A 169 -6.99 17.71 4.92
CA ALA A 169 -8.24 16.96 4.86
C ALA A 169 -9.38 17.80 4.26
N ARG A 170 -9.52 19.07 4.68
CA ARG A 170 -10.51 19.99 4.12
C ARG A 170 -10.28 20.23 2.63
N ARG A 171 -9.03 20.52 2.24
CA ARG A 171 -8.70 20.71 0.81
C ARG A 171 -8.98 19.46 -0.03
N ALA A 172 -8.73 18.27 0.51
CA ALA A 172 -9.05 17.02 -0.16
C ALA A 172 -10.57 16.85 -0.37
N VAL A 173 -11.39 17.20 0.63
CA VAL A 173 -12.85 17.17 0.49
C VAL A 173 -13.35 18.25 -0.47
N ASP A 174 -12.79 19.45 -0.43
CA ASP A 174 -13.11 20.51 -1.40
C ASP A 174 -12.77 20.09 -2.84
N ALA A 175 -11.73 19.26 -3.02
CA ALA A 175 -11.39 18.64 -4.29
C ALA A 175 -12.34 17.51 -4.72
N GLY A 176 -13.20 17.03 -3.83
CA GLY A 176 -14.25 16.04 -4.11
C GLY A 176 -13.85 14.58 -3.87
N VAL A 177 -12.83 14.29 -3.04
CA VAL A 177 -12.46 12.90 -2.75
C VAL A 177 -13.58 12.15 -2.00
N ASP A 178 -13.69 10.84 -2.24
CA ASP A 178 -14.72 9.99 -1.61
C ASP A 178 -14.37 9.59 -0.16
N ALA A 179 -13.08 9.53 0.18
CA ALA A 179 -12.60 9.24 1.53
C ALA A 179 -11.20 9.82 1.78
N VAL A 180 -10.86 10.04 3.05
CA VAL A 180 -9.57 10.58 3.47
C VAL A 180 -8.81 9.57 4.31
N ILE A 181 -7.54 9.32 4.00
CA ILE A 181 -6.63 8.53 4.84
C ILE A 181 -5.87 9.50 5.76
N ALA A 182 -6.18 9.51 7.06
CA ALA A 182 -5.49 10.35 8.03
C ALA A 182 -4.25 9.62 8.58
N GLN A 183 -3.05 10.04 8.16
CA GLN A 183 -1.78 9.41 8.51
C GLN A 183 -1.12 10.11 9.71
N GLY A 184 -1.03 9.41 10.84
CA GLY A 184 -0.28 9.86 12.00
C GLY A 184 1.23 9.74 11.85
N ALA A 185 1.96 10.51 12.66
CA ALA A 185 3.43 10.60 12.63
C ALA A 185 4.18 9.30 12.97
N GLU A 186 3.47 8.29 13.48
CA GLU A 186 3.98 6.96 13.81
C GLU A 186 4.09 6.05 12.57
N ALA A 187 3.48 6.45 11.44
CA ALA A 187 3.49 5.71 10.19
C ALA A 187 4.90 5.52 9.62
N GLY A 188 5.08 4.43 8.88
CA GLY A 188 6.33 4.13 8.16
C GLY A 188 6.40 4.78 6.79
N GLY A 189 7.61 4.92 6.26
CA GLY A 189 7.81 5.57 4.96
C GLY A 189 7.60 7.07 5.06
N HIS A 190 7.24 7.71 3.95
CA HIS A 190 7.04 9.15 3.90
C HIS A 190 5.85 9.60 4.76
N VAL A 191 6.07 10.61 5.59
CA VAL A 191 5.11 11.14 6.58
C VAL A 191 4.88 12.62 6.32
N ALA A 192 3.63 12.99 6.03
CA ALA A 192 3.29 14.37 5.66
C ALA A 192 3.06 15.32 6.84
N GLY A 193 2.81 14.79 8.05
CA GLY A 193 2.45 15.59 9.23
C GLY A 193 3.13 15.13 10.52
N GLY A 194 3.16 16.00 11.53
CA GLY A 194 3.80 15.73 12.83
C GLY A 194 2.84 15.27 13.95
N VAL A 195 1.54 15.14 13.67
CA VAL A 195 0.53 14.83 14.68
C VAL A 195 0.34 13.31 14.79
N ALA A 196 0.28 12.80 16.02
CA ALA A 196 0.02 11.40 16.33
C ALA A 196 -1.40 10.96 15.92
N THR A 197 -1.58 9.69 15.51
CA THR A 197 -2.87 9.11 15.08
C THR A 197 -3.99 9.36 16.09
N MET A 198 -3.70 9.19 17.40
CA MET A 198 -4.67 9.37 18.49
C MET A 198 -5.31 10.76 18.49
N VAL A 199 -4.56 11.78 18.07
CA VAL A 199 -5.03 13.18 18.02
C VAL A 199 -5.52 13.54 16.62
N LEU A 200 -4.79 13.12 15.57
CA LEU A 200 -5.10 13.49 14.20
C LEU A 200 -6.45 12.94 13.73
N VAL A 201 -6.70 11.64 13.96
CA VAL A 201 -7.89 10.94 13.45
C VAL A 201 -9.20 11.60 13.89
N PRO A 202 -9.49 11.78 15.19
CA PRO A 202 -10.78 12.37 15.60
C PRO A 202 -10.91 13.82 15.12
N ARG A 203 -9.80 14.58 15.10
CA ARG A 203 -9.79 15.97 14.60
C ARG A 203 -10.13 16.05 13.11
N VAL A 204 -9.66 15.10 12.31
CA VAL A 204 -9.99 15.01 10.88
C VAL A 204 -11.44 14.58 10.71
N VAL A 205 -11.90 13.55 11.43
CA VAL A 205 -13.29 13.07 11.41
C VAL A 205 -14.27 14.22 11.65
N ASP A 206 -14.10 14.97 12.74
CA ASP A 206 -14.98 16.10 13.09
C ASP A 206 -14.98 17.20 12.03
N ALA A 207 -13.83 17.39 11.35
CA ALA A 207 -13.65 18.51 10.43
C ALA A 207 -14.21 18.26 9.03
N ILE A 208 -14.37 17.00 8.63
CA ILE A 208 -14.76 16.62 7.26
C ILE A 208 -16.03 15.77 7.17
N ALA A 209 -16.69 15.50 8.30
CA ALA A 209 -17.95 14.77 8.30
C ALA A 209 -18.94 15.36 7.27
N PRO A 210 -19.64 14.53 6.48
CA PRO A 210 -19.77 13.07 6.62
C PRO A 210 -18.75 12.22 5.83
N VAL A 211 -17.70 12.80 5.24
CA VAL A 211 -16.73 12.05 4.43
C VAL A 211 -15.98 11.00 5.28
N PRO A 212 -15.96 9.71 4.89
CA PRO A 212 -15.29 8.67 5.66
C PRO A 212 -13.79 8.90 5.85
N VAL A 213 -13.31 8.69 7.07
CA VAL A 213 -11.88 8.75 7.41
C VAL A 213 -11.33 7.34 7.64
N ILE A 214 -10.17 7.06 7.06
CA ILE A 214 -9.40 5.83 7.27
C ILE A 214 -8.18 6.20 8.12
N ALA A 215 -8.03 5.60 9.29
CA ALA A 215 -6.89 5.85 10.16
C ALA A 215 -5.64 5.11 9.68
N ALA A 216 -4.50 5.78 9.61
CA ALA A 216 -3.21 5.18 9.27
C ALA A 216 -2.11 5.63 10.23
N GLY A 217 -1.16 4.73 10.53
CA GLY A 217 -0.06 4.99 11.46
C GLY A 217 -0.30 4.43 12.86
N GLY A 218 0.67 3.65 13.37
CA GLY A 218 0.60 3.03 14.70
C GLY A 218 -0.29 1.79 14.81
N ILE A 219 -1.04 1.42 13.77
CA ILE A 219 -1.98 0.28 13.79
C ILE A 219 -1.26 -0.98 13.29
N GLY A 220 -1.02 -1.94 14.20
CA GLY A 220 -0.36 -3.22 13.90
C GLY A 220 -1.20 -4.46 14.22
N ASP A 221 -2.26 -4.32 15.02
CA ASP A 221 -3.12 -5.42 15.47
C ASP A 221 -4.57 -4.95 15.70
N ALA A 222 -5.43 -5.87 16.15
CA ALA A 222 -6.85 -5.62 16.37
C ALA A 222 -7.16 -4.55 17.43
N ARG A 223 -6.28 -4.33 18.42
CA ARG A 223 -6.47 -3.27 19.43
C ARG A 223 -6.37 -1.90 18.78
N GLY A 224 -5.39 -1.73 17.88
CA GLY A 224 -5.27 -0.53 17.07
C GLY A 224 -6.48 -0.30 16.16
N VAL A 225 -7.06 -1.38 15.61
CA VAL A 225 -8.29 -1.28 14.80
C VAL A 225 -9.46 -0.80 15.64
N VAL A 226 -9.71 -1.41 16.81
CA VAL A 226 -10.78 -0.97 17.71
C VAL A 226 -10.58 0.48 18.14
N ALA A 227 -9.36 0.86 18.54
CA ALA A 227 -9.05 2.23 18.93
C ALA A 227 -9.36 3.23 17.81
N ALA A 228 -8.94 2.94 16.57
CA ALA A 228 -9.22 3.80 15.42
C ALA A 228 -10.73 3.98 15.17
N LEU A 229 -11.50 2.90 15.26
CA LEU A 229 -12.97 2.97 15.12
C LEU A 229 -13.61 3.77 16.26
N SER A 230 -13.11 3.63 17.50
CA SER A 230 -13.55 4.44 18.64
C SER A 230 -13.22 5.93 18.48
N LEU A 231 -12.19 6.29 17.71
CA LEU A 231 -11.86 7.67 17.34
C LEU A 231 -12.75 8.22 16.21
N GLY A 232 -13.71 7.44 15.71
CA GLY A 232 -14.63 7.83 14.65
C GLY A 232 -14.17 7.52 13.23
N ALA A 233 -13.03 6.83 13.06
CA ALA A 233 -12.62 6.36 11.74
C ALA A 233 -13.63 5.34 11.19
N ALA A 234 -13.86 5.36 9.88
CA ALA A 234 -14.65 4.36 9.17
C ALA A 234 -13.83 3.12 8.79
N GLY A 235 -12.50 3.15 8.99
CA GLY A 235 -11.63 2.00 8.74
C GLY A 235 -10.17 2.31 9.04
N VAL A 236 -9.30 1.37 8.67
CA VAL A 236 -7.87 1.44 8.96
C VAL A 236 -7.03 1.11 7.72
N ALA A 237 -5.88 1.76 7.59
CA ALA A 237 -4.85 1.42 6.62
C ALA A 237 -3.55 1.02 7.34
N LEU A 238 -3.10 -0.21 7.10
CA LEU A 238 -1.90 -0.76 7.72
C LEU A 238 -0.80 -0.89 6.67
N GLY A 239 0.38 -0.34 6.96
CA GLY A 239 1.59 -0.54 6.12
C GLY A 239 2.47 -1.63 6.70
N THR A 240 3.20 -1.30 7.77
CA THR A 240 4.21 -2.17 8.40
C THR A 240 3.73 -3.58 8.74
N ARG A 241 2.47 -3.75 9.14
CA ARG A 241 1.88 -5.09 9.38
C ARG A 241 1.76 -5.92 8.10
N PHE A 242 1.39 -5.31 6.97
CA PHE A 242 1.33 -5.97 5.66
C PHE A 242 2.68 -6.07 4.96
N LEU A 243 3.69 -5.27 5.34
CA LEU A 243 5.06 -5.45 4.87
C LEU A 243 5.62 -6.83 5.29
N ALA A 244 5.32 -7.24 6.52
CA ALA A 244 5.69 -8.53 7.07
C ALA A 244 4.65 -9.62 6.71
N THR A 245 4.32 -9.76 5.42
CA THR A 245 3.53 -10.89 4.90
C THR A 245 4.26 -11.65 3.81
N ALA A 246 3.78 -12.85 3.47
CA ALA A 246 4.39 -13.67 2.44
C ALA A 246 4.36 -12.98 1.06
N GLU A 247 3.25 -12.33 0.74
CA GLU A 247 2.91 -11.75 -0.57
C GLU A 247 3.54 -10.37 -0.80
N ALA A 248 3.94 -9.66 0.26
CA ALA A 248 4.65 -8.39 0.12
C ALA A 248 6.02 -8.63 -0.52
N ALA A 249 6.33 -7.94 -1.61
CA ALA A 249 7.59 -8.09 -2.33
C ALA A 249 8.74 -7.28 -1.70
N ALA A 250 8.81 -7.23 -0.37
CA ALA A 250 9.93 -6.71 0.39
C ALA A 250 11.03 -7.78 0.54
N HIS A 251 12.29 -7.36 0.58
CA HIS A 251 13.42 -8.24 0.85
C HIS A 251 13.27 -8.96 2.20
N ALA A 252 13.74 -10.21 2.31
CA ALA A 252 13.67 -11.01 3.53
C ALA A 252 14.27 -10.29 4.75
N VAL A 253 15.46 -9.69 4.57
CA VAL A 253 16.12 -8.85 5.60
C VAL A 253 15.21 -7.72 6.11
N HIS A 254 14.41 -7.08 5.24
CA HIS A 254 13.50 -6.03 5.68
C HIS A 254 12.38 -6.60 6.54
N LYS A 255 11.77 -7.71 6.11
CA LYS A 255 10.72 -8.40 6.87
C LYS A 255 11.22 -8.87 8.23
N GLU A 256 12.38 -9.51 8.27
CA GLU A 256 13.04 -9.99 9.51
C GLU A 256 13.32 -8.84 10.47
N ARG A 257 13.83 -7.71 9.97
CA ARG A 257 14.11 -6.53 10.81
C ARG A 257 12.85 -5.88 11.34
N VAL A 258 11.74 -5.89 10.59
CA VAL A 258 10.44 -5.43 11.10
C VAL A 258 9.95 -6.35 12.21
N VAL A 259 10.05 -7.66 12.06
CA VAL A 259 9.63 -8.63 13.08
C VAL A 259 10.49 -8.56 14.35
N ALA A 260 11.78 -8.24 14.21
CA ALA A 260 12.71 -8.13 15.34
C ALA A 260 12.67 -6.77 16.05
N ALA A 261 12.00 -5.76 15.48
CA ALA A 261 12.01 -4.40 15.99
C ALA A 261 11.00 -4.18 17.12
N THR A 262 11.36 -3.30 18.05
CA THR A 262 10.44 -2.72 19.04
C THR A 262 9.84 -1.41 18.51
N GLU A 263 8.89 -0.84 19.24
CA GLU A 263 8.28 0.46 18.96
C GLU A 263 9.29 1.64 19.01
N GLU A 264 10.43 1.45 19.68
CA GLU A 264 11.51 2.45 19.81
C GLU A 264 12.53 2.39 18.66
N ASP A 265 12.53 1.30 17.89
CA ASP A 265 13.52 1.00 16.84
C ASP A 265 13.20 1.67 15.51
N THR A 266 12.57 2.84 15.53
CA THR A 266 12.35 3.67 14.34
C THR A 266 12.79 5.11 14.58
N ALA A 267 13.07 5.82 13.50
CA ALA A 267 13.36 7.25 13.54
C ALA A 267 12.62 7.98 12.41
N LEU A 268 11.94 9.07 12.74
CA LEU A 268 11.48 10.05 11.76
C LEU A 268 12.68 10.92 11.38
N THR A 269 12.97 11.00 10.09
CA THR A 269 14.19 11.61 9.57
C THR A 269 13.98 12.10 8.14
N THR A 270 14.90 12.90 7.63
CA THR A 270 15.03 13.22 6.20
C THR A 270 16.27 12.57 5.59
N MET A 271 16.99 11.73 6.35
CA MET A 271 18.29 11.16 5.98
C MET A 271 18.29 10.44 4.62
N PHE A 272 17.25 9.67 4.28
CA PHE A 272 17.12 9.05 2.95
C PHE A 272 16.53 10.02 1.92
N GLY A 273 17.07 11.24 1.82
CA GLY A 273 16.59 12.29 0.92
C GLY A 273 16.99 12.13 -0.54
N GLY A 274 17.85 11.16 -0.86
CA GLY A 274 18.33 10.97 -2.22
C GLY A 274 17.18 10.59 -3.15
N GLY A 275 16.96 11.41 -4.17
CA GLY A 275 15.83 11.30 -5.10
C GLY A 275 14.56 12.03 -4.66
N TRP A 276 14.44 12.42 -3.39
CA TRP A 276 13.36 13.28 -2.89
C TRP A 276 13.81 14.11 -1.67
N PRO A 277 14.52 15.23 -1.90
CA PRO A 277 15.04 16.07 -0.83
C PRO A 277 13.94 16.58 0.09
N ASP A 278 14.31 16.79 1.36
CA ASP A 278 13.46 17.33 2.43
C ASP A 278 12.12 16.63 2.71
N ALA A 279 11.82 15.48 2.09
CA ALA A 279 10.60 14.72 2.37
C ALA A 279 10.77 13.87 3.65
N PRO A 280 10.07 14.18 4.77
CA PRO A 280 10.22 13.41 6.00
C PRO A 280 9.73 11.98 5.83
N HIS A 281 10.46 11.04 6.40
CA HIS A 281 10.13 9.63 6.36
C HIS A 281 10.58 8.90 7.63
N ARG A 282 9.90 7.81 7.96
CA ARG A 282 10.22 6.94 9.07
C ARG A 282 10.82 5.62 8.60
N ALA A 283 11.98 5.31 9.14
CA ALA A 283 12.72 4.07 8.88
C ALA A 283 13.14 3.38 10.17
N LEU A 284 13.45 2.09 10.07
CA LEU A 284 14.06 1.32 11.16
C LEU A 284 15.41 1.92 11.55
N ARG A 285 15.69 1.99 12.85
CA ARG A 285 16.98 2.44 13.40
C ARG A 285 18.01 1.31 13.33
N THR A 286 18.51 1.03 12.14
CA THR A 286 19.64 0.11 11.95
C THR A 286 20.95 0.71 12.48
N PRO A 287 22.04 -0.06 12.66
CA PRO A 287 23.35 0.51 13.00
C PRO A 287 23.82 1.58 12.02
N PHE A 288 23.53 1.40 10.72
CA PHE A 288 23.76 2.42 9.71
C PHE A 288 22.94 3.68 10.00
N VAL A 289 21.62 3.56 10.20
CA VAL A 289 20.78 4.73 10.52
C VAL A 289 21.25 5.42 11.80
N ALA A 290 21.54 4.68 12.88
CA ALA A 290 22.05 5.23 14.13
C ALA A 290 23.36 6.03 13.96
N GLN A 291 24.27 5.57 13.10
CA GLN A 291 25.53 6.27 12.81
C GLN A 291 25.30 7.64 12.14
N TRP A 292 24.27 7.74 11.30
CA TRP A 292 24.06 8.86 10.38
C TRP A 292 22.91 9.81 10.75
N LEU A 293 22.05 9.40 11.69
CA LEU A 293 20.99 10.26 12.21
C LEU A 293 21.56 11.60 12.69
N GLY A 294 20.88 12.69 12.32
CA GLY A 294 21.27 14.05 12.66
C GLY A 294 22.39 14.66 11.81
N ARG A 295 22.98 13.91 10.86
CA ARG A 295 24.05 14.43 9.98
C ARG A 295 23.56 15.16 8.72
N GLY A 296 22.24 15.32 8.57
CA GLY A 296 21.62 15.92 7.38
C GLY A 296 21.67 15.01 6.14
N GLN A 297 21.07 15.48 5.06
CA GLN A 297 21.07 14.78 3.77
C GLN A 297 22.47 14.79 3.14
N GLN A 298 22.80 13.72 2.41
CA GLN A 298 24.10 13.53 1.80
C GLN A 298 23.92 13.33 0.30
N ASP A 299 24.66 14.10 -0.51
CA ASP A 299 24.67 14.01 -1.96
C ASP A 299 25.89 13.22 -2.49
N ASP A 300 25.84 12.85 -3.78
CA ASP A 300 26.90 12.14 -4.52
C ASP A 300 27.44 10.87 -3.84
N GLN A 301 26.51 10.01 -3.44
CA GLN A 301 26.82 8.81 -2.66
C GLN A 301 26.98 7.56 -3.53
N PRO A 302 27.79 6.57 -3.09
CA PRO A 302 28.05 5.37 -3.87
C PRO A 302 26.79 4.54 -4.07
N VAL A 303 26.76 3.77 -5.15
CA VAL A 303 25.80 2.67 -5.33
C VAL A 303 26.13 1.59 -4.31
N ILE A 304 25.13 1.22 -3.50
CA ILE A 304 25.27 0.19 -2.46
C ILE A 304 24.59 -1.12 -2.84
N GLY A 305 23.83 -1.14 -3.94
CA GLY A 305 23.12 -2.32 -4.39
C GLY A 305 22.22 -2.04 -5.58
N GLU A 306 21.32 -2.97 -5.85
CA GLU A 306 20.29 -2.85 -6.88
C GLU A 306 18.94 -3.29 -6.32
N SER A 307 17.84 -2.76 -6.86
CA SER A 307 16.48 -3.16 -6.48
C SER A 307 15.53 -2.99 -7.67
N SER A 308 14.44 -3.75 -7.67
CA SER A 308 13.37 -3.64 -8.65
C SER A 308 12.54 -2.37 -8.44
N PHE A 309 12.47 -1.56 -9.51
CA PHE A 309 11.69 -0.34 -9.62
C PHE A 309 11.12 -0.23 -11.03
N ALA A 310 9.83 0.06 -11.21
CA ALA A 310 9.23 0.20 -12.52
C ALA A 310 9.47 -0.99 -13.49
N GLY A 311 9.52 -2.21 -12.95
CA GLY A 311 9.74 -3.44 -13.73
C GLY A 311 11.17 -3.61 -14.24
N GLU A 312 12.09 -2.78 -13.79
CA GLU A 312 13.52 -2.82 -14.13
C GLU A 312 14.35 -2.92 -12.85
N ARG A 313 15.57 -3.46 -12.98
CA ARG A 313 16.57 -3.38 -11.91
C ARG A 313 17.28 -2.04 -12.01
N ILE A 314 17.21 -1.25 -10.95
CA ILE A 314 17.90 0.04 -10.86
C ILE A 314 19.01 0.00 -9.81
N PRO A 315 20.13 0.72 -10.01
CA PRO A 315 21.12 0.91 -8.97
C PRO A 315 20.54 1.74 -7.82
N VAL A 316 20.70 1.25 -6.60
CA VAL A 316 20.32 1.96 -5.37
C VAL A 316 21.55 2.63 -4.78
N ARG A 317 21.52 3.96 -4.73
CA ARG A 317 22.55 4.73 -4.04
C ARG A 317 22.26 4.82 -2.55
N ARG A 318 23.31 4.91 -1.76
CA ARG A 318 23.17 5.15 -0.32
C ARG A 318 22.34 6.43 -0.10
N PHE A 319 21.48 6.42 0.91
CA PHE A 319 20.55 7.50 1.23
C PHE A 319 19.43 7.74 0.22
N TRP A 320 19.22 6.88 -0.78
CA TRP A 320 17.98 6.90 -1.56
C TRP A 320 16.83 6.29 -0.76
N ALA A 321 15.64 6.91 -0.82
CA ALA A 321 14.42 6.38 -0.20
C ALA A 321 13.78 5.22 -0.97
N VAL A 322 14.60 4.34 -1.56
CA VAL A 322 14.13 3.13 -2.25
C VAL A 322 14.20 1.97 -1.25
N PRO A 323 13.05 1.47 -0.75
CA PRO A 323 13.07 0.31 0.11
C PRO A 323 13.40 -0.95 -0.70
N PRO A 324 14.09 -1.94 -0.12
CA PRO A 324 14.59 -3.09 -0.86
C PRO A 324 13.45 -4.03 -1.27
N SER A 325 13.28 -4.21 -2.58
CA SER A 325 12.44 -5.25 -3.19
C SER A 325 12.95 -6.66 -2.87
N ALA A 326 12.12 -7.67 -3.08
CA ALA A 326 12.43 -9.07 -2.80
C ALA A 326 13.73 -9.57 -3.46
N ASP A 327 14.06 -9.04 -4.64
CA ASP A 327 15.23 -9.37 -5.46
C ASP A 327 16.42 -8.40 -5.29
N ALA A 328 16.35 -7.50 -4.31
CA ALA A 328 17.39 -6.52 -4.06
C ALA A 328 18.72 -7.20 -3.70
N THR A 329 19.84 -6.63 -4.16
CA THR A 329 21.19 -7.16 -3.93
C THR A 329 22.11 -6.08 -3.39
N GLY A 330 23.28 -6.48 -2.86
CA GLY A 330 24.26 -5.57 -2.28
C GLY A 330 24.06 -5.36 -0.77
N ASP A 331 24.36 -4.17 -0.28
CA ASP A 331 24.23 -3.80 1.13
C ASP A 331 22.79 -3.40 1.48
N VAL A 332 21.90 -4.40 1.49
CA VAL A 332 20.46 -4.23 1.81
C VAL A 332 20.25 -3.66 3.22
N ALA A 333 21.14 -3.97 4.17
CA ALA A 333 21.02 -3.50 5.55
C ALA A 333 21.20 -1.98 5.71
N SER A 334 21.86 -1.34 4.74
CA SER A 334 22.04 0.11 4.66
C SER A 334 21.05 0.82 3.72
N MET A 335 20.16 0.07 3.04
CA MET A 335 19.07 0.65 2.26
C MET A 335 17.97 1.23 3.16
N ALA A 336 17.01 1.95 2.57
CA ALA A 336 15.90 2.55 3.30
C ALA A 336 14.90 1.49 3.80
N LEU A 337 15.16 0.90 4.97
CA LEU A 337 14.24 -0.03 5.62
C LEU A 337 13.07 0.73 6.26
N LEU A 338 12.13 1.19 5.43
CA LEU A 338 10.98 1.99 5.84
C LEU A 338 10.01 1.15 6.69
N ALA A 339 9.65 1.65 7.88
CA ALA A 339 8.69 1.01 8.78
C ALA A 339 8.17 2.02 9.82
N GLY A 340 6.95 1.81 10.30
CA GLY A 340 6.34 2.61 11.36
C GLY A 340 6.62 2.03 12.74
N GLN A 341 6.25 2.76 13.79
CA GLN A 341 6.39 2.30 15.18
C GLN A 341 5.54 1.05 15.47
N ALA A 342 4.53 0.77 14.63
CA ALA A 342 3.76 -0.47 14.67
C ALA A 342 4.61 -1.73 14.44
N ALA A 343 5.89 -1.61 14.06
CA ALA A 343 6.83 -2.74 13.99
C ALA A 343 6.90 -3.52 15.31
N GLY A 344 6.85 -2.85 16.47
CA GLY A 344 6.80 -3.51 17.78
C GLY A 344 5.55 -4.37 18.05
N LEU A 345 4.55 -4.32 17.15
CA LEU A 345 3.34 -5.15 17.19
C LEU A 345 3.37 -6.27 16.13
N VAL A 346 4.47 -6.38 15.36
CA VAL A 346 4.65 -7.38 14.31
C VAL A 346 5.53 -8.52 14.83
N ASP A 347 4.92 -9.66 15.09
CA ASP A 347 5.55 -10.82 15.74
C ASP A 347 6.03 -11.93 14.78
N ARG A 348 5.60 -11.91 13.52
CA ARG A 348 5.94 -12.93 12.52
C ARG A 348 5.65 -12.47 11.10
N VAL A 349 6.23 -13.15 10.12
CA VAL A 349 5.77 -13.12 8.72
C VAL A 349 4.68 -14.18 8.54
N GLU A 350 3.51 -13.79 8.03
CA GLU A 350 2.39 -14.71 7.79
C GLU A 350 1.62 -14.30 6.52
N PRO A 351 0.72 -15.13 5.95
CA PRO A 351 -0.05 -14.74 4.77
C PRO A 351 -0.92 -13.50 5.03
N ALA A 352 -1.06 -12.63 4.03
CA ALA A 352 -1.81 -11.38 4.18
C ALA A 352 -3.30 -11.63 4.49
N GLY A 353 -3.88 -12.70 3.92
CA GLY A 353 -5.24 -13.09 4.24
C GLY A 353 -5.43 -13.51 5.71
N ASP A 354 -4.43 -14.15 6.31
CA ASP A 354 -4.41 -14.53 7.73
C ASP A 354 -4.34 -13.30 8.63
N VAL A 355 -3.54 -12.30 8.25
CA VAL A 355 -3.51 -11.00 8.92
C VAL A 355 -4.91 -10.37 8.94
N VAL A 356 -5.59 -10.29 7.79
CA VAL A 356 -6.95 -9.70 7.69
C VAL A 356 -7.93 -10.45 8.60
N ARG A 357 -7.96 -11.78 8.54
CA ARG A 357 -8.84 -12.61 9.39
C ARG A 357 -8.56 -12.40 10.88
N ARG A 358 -7.28 -12.44 11.28
CA ARG A 358 -6.87 -12.25 12.67
C ARG A 358 -7.26 -10.87 13.22
N LEU A 359 -7.13 -9.82 12.40
CA LEU A 359 -7.58 -8.47 12.76
C LEU A 359 -9.10 -8.45 13.00
N ALA A 360 -9.90 -9.01 12.08
CA ALA A 360 -11.35 -9.04 12.19
C ALA A 360 -11.84 -9.83 13.42
N GLU A 361 -11.33 -11.05 13.62
CA GLU A 361 -11.64 -11.88 14.79
C GLU A 361 -11.25 -11.19 16.10
N GLY A 362 -10.08 -10.54 16.12
CA GLY A 362 -9.61 -9.79 17.28
C GLY A 362 -10.50 -8.60 17.62
N VAL A 363 -11.01 -7.88 16.62
CA VAL A 363 -11.93 -6.75 16.82
C VAL A 363 -13.22 -7.22 17.50
N GLU A 364 -13.84 -8.28 16.98
CA GLU A 364 -15.09 -8.80 17.56
C GLU A 364 -14.94 -9.22 19.01
N ARG A 365 -13.80 -9.83 19.36
CA ARG A 365 -13.49 -10.22 20.72
C ARG A 365 -13.31 -9.00 21.62
N ILE A 366 -12.48 -8.03 21.21
CA ILE A 366 -12.19 -6.83 22.01
C ILE A 366 -13.44 -5.98 22.23
N VAL A 367 -14.28 -5.79 21.21
CA VAL A 367 -15.53 -5.03 21.35
C VAL A 367 -16.48 -5.69 22.36
N ARG A 368 -16.60 -7.02 22.36
CA ARG A 368 -17.38 -7.76 23.37
C ARG A 368 -16.84 -7.58 24.78
N GLU A 369 -15.52 -7.62 24.94
CA GLU A 369 -14.86 -7.38 26.24
C GLU A 369 -15.11 -5.95 26.75
N LEU A 370 -14.95 -4.94 25.88
CA LEU A 370 -15.16 -3.53 26.22
C LEU A 370 -16.62 -3.21 26.55
N ALA A 371 -17.58 -3.80 25.84
CA ALA A 371 -19.00 -3.63 26.13
C ALA A 371 -19.37 -4.07 27.56
N GLY A 372 -18.66 -5.07 28.11
CA GLY A 372 -18.84 -5.53 29.49
C GLY A 372 -18.32 -4.57 30.57
N LEU A 373 -17.59 -3.51 30.20
CA LEU A 373 -17.09 -2.49 31.13
C LEU A 373 -18.13 -1.41 31.45
N VAL A 374 -19.13 -1.23 30.58
CA VAL A 374 -20.23 -0.28 30.80
C VAL A 374 -21.35 -1.01 31.52
N ARG A 375 -21.68 -0.58 32.74
CA ARG A 375 -22.72 -1.18 33.61
C ARG A 375 -23.88 -0.25 33.83
#